data_AF-A0A158FJ47-F1
#
_entry.id   AF-A0A158FJ47-F1
#
_cell.length_a   1.000
_cell.length_b   1.000
_cell.length_c   1.000
_cell.angle_alpha   90.00
_cell.angle_beta   90.00
_cell.angle_gamma   90.00
#
_symmetry.space_group_name_H-M   'P 1'
#
loop_
_entity.id
_entity.type
_entity.pdbx_description
1 polymer ?
#
loop_
_entity_poly.entity_id
_entity_poly.type
_entity_poly.pdbx_seq_one_letter_code
_entity_poly.pdbx_strand_id
1 'polypeptide(L)'
;MTSKTNRSAAGVGDTIIIAALDESFHKVFLGERCWYPIRLGDERKKAIKWIAVYRGQPVSAITCYARIESIDKYLETGRYKIVFGEPLDLDHAIGSGMPNNQAIQGHRYTTLAKLKLARVLDDLKPWD
;
A
#
# COMPACT_ATOMS: atom_id res chain seq x y z
N MET A 1 -29.84 6.87 -24.07
CA MET A 1 -29.77 7.53 -22.75
C MET A 1 -28.80 6.75 -21.88
N THR A 2 -27.51 7.07 -21.96
CA THR A 2 -26.48 6.39 -21.17
C THR A 2 -26.46 7.00 -19.79
N SER A 3 -26.98 6.24 -18.81
CA SER A 3 -26.86 6.56 -17.40
C SER A 3 -25.37 6.61 -17.03
N LYS A 4 -24.83 7.83 -16.92
CA LYS A 4 -23.59 8.08 -16.19
C LYS A 4 -23.89 7.73 -14.73
N THR A 5 -23.57 6.50 -14.34
CA THR A 5 -23.54 6.13 -12.92
C THR A 5 -22.50 7.02 -12.26
N ASN A 6 -22.98 8.06 -11.59
CA ASN A 6 -22.21 8.91 -10.69
C ASN A 6 -21.63 7.97 -9.62
N ARG A 7 -20.36 7.57 -9.76
CA ARG A 7 -19.65 6.89 -8.67
C ARG A 7 -19.47 7.93 -7.58
N SER A 8 -20.40 7.89 -6.63
CA SER A 8 -20.40 8.63 -5.39
C SER A 8 -19.03 8.59 -4.74
N ALA A 9 -18.65 9.69 -4.10
CA ALA A 9 -17.42 9.89 -3.34
C ALA A 9 -17.28 8.97 -2.11
N ALA A 10 -17.36 7.64 -2.31
CA ALA A 10 -16.77 6.66 -1.42
C ALA A 10 -15.24 6.82 -1.57
N GLY A 11 -14.59 7.29 -0.50
CA GLY A 11 -13.28 7.93 -0.53
C GLY A 11 -12.24 7.20 -1.37
N VAL A 12 -11.63 7.92 -2.31
CA VAL A 12 -10.50 7.42 -3.11
C VAL A 12 -9.45 6.86 -2.15
N GLY A 13 -9.04 5.61 -2.37
CA GLY A 13 -8.04 4.94 -1.53
C GLY A 13 -6.80 5.81 -1.33
N ASP A 14 -6.64 6.32 -0.10
CA ASP A 14 -5.58 7.24 0.31
C ASP A 14 -4.31 6.51 0.78
N THR A 15 -4.34 5.18 0.75
CA THR A 15 -3.25 4.33 1.22
C THR A 15 -2.88 3.33 0.15
N ILE A 16 -1.61 3.31 -0.25
CA ILE A 16 -1.06 2.28 -1.13
C ILE A 16 -0.45 1.16 -0.29
N ILE A 17 -0.77 -0.10 -0.61
CA ILE A 17 -0.13 -1.28 -0.02
C ILE A 17 0.86 -1.81 -1.04
N ILE A 18 2.12 -1.97 -0.65
CA ILE A 18 3.17 -2.62 -1.46
C ILE A 18 3.51 -3.97 -0.87
N ALA A 19 4.04 -4.87 -1.70
CA ALA A 19 4.60 -6.14 -1.24
C ALA A 19 6.13 -6.05 -1.24
N ALA A 20 6.77 -6.43 -0.14
CA ALA A 20 8.21 -6.46 0.01
C ALA A 20 8.69 -7.84 0.48
N LEU A 21 9.77 -8.33 -0.12
CA LEU A 21 10.56 -9.42 0.45
C LEU A 21 11.29 -8.92 1.69
N ASP A 22 11.71 -9.83 2.57
CA ASP A 22 12.32 -9.46 3.85
C ASP A 22 13.57 -8.59 3.69
N GLU A 23 14.42 -8.89 2.69
CA GLU A 23 15.59 -8.06 2.38
C GLU A 23 15.20 -6.63 1.97
N SER A 24 14.25 -6.48 1.05
CA SER A 24 13.82 -5.15 0.59
C SER A 24 13.06 -4.39 1.67
N PHE A 25 12.33 -5.09 2.54
CA PHE A 25 11.70 -4.49 3.70
C PHE A 25 12.76 -3.85 4.62
N HIS A 26 13.81 -4.59 4.99
CA HIS A 26 14.84 -4.06 5.88
C HIS A 26 15.71 -2.98 5.20
N LYS A 27 16.21 -3.24 3.99
CA LYS A 27 17.15 -2.32 3.32
C LYS A 27 16.44 -1.05 2.82
N VAL A 28 15.30 -1.21 2.13
CA VAL A 28 14.66 -0.11 1.39
C VAL A 28 13.53 0.50 2.20
N PHE A 29 12.60 -0.31 2.72
CA PHE A 29 11.44 0.23 3.42
C PHE A 29 11.81 0.82 4.80
N LEU A 30 12.60 0.11 5.61
CA LEU A 30 13.05 0.60 6.91
C LEU A 30 14.32 1.45 6.81
N GLY A 31 15.34 0.97 6.08
CA GLY A 31 16.65 1.63 6.01
C GLY A 31 16.63 2.95 5.23
N GLU A 32 16.07 2.94 4.01
CA GLU A 32 16.01 4.13 3.16
C GLU A 32 14.71 4.94 3.31
N ARG A 33 13.69 4.39 3.97
CA ARG A 33 12.34 4.99 4.11
C ARG A 33 11.75 5.44 2.78
N CYS A 34 11.85 4.56 1.79
CA CYS A 34 11.27 4.81 0.48
C CYS A 34 10.82 3.52 -0.21
N TRP A 35 10.16 3.66 -1.36
CA TRP A 35 9.84 2.54 -2.23
C TRP A 35 9.93 2.94 -3.70
N TYR A 36 10.69 2.18 -4.48
CA TYR A 36 10.90 2.42 -5.89
C TYR A 36 11.35 1.13 -6.62
N PRO A 37 11.21 1.09 -7.95
CA PRO A 37 10.42 1.99 -8.77
C PRO A 37 8.96 1.52 -8.86
N ILE A 38 8.00 2.45 -8.77
CA ILE A 38 6.57 2.13 -8.85
C ILE A 38 5.85 2.90 -9.97
N ARG A 39 4.90 2.23 -10.63
CA ARG A 39 3.99 2.89 -11.57
C ARG A 39 2.79 3.42 -10.81
N LEU A 40 2.49 4.71 -10.99
CA LEU A 40 1.33 5.38 -10.41
C LEU A 40 0.62 6.16 -11.50
N GLY A 41 -0.71 6.07 -11.56
CA GLY A 41 -1.52 6.98 -12.36
C GLY A 41 -1.62 8.36 -11.69
N ASP A 42 -1.88 9.40 -12.49
CA ASP A 42 -1.90 10.78 -11.99
C ASP A 42 -2.93 11.03 -10.89
N GLU A 43 -4.11 10.40 -10.99
CA GLU A 43 -5.14 10.49 -9.94
C GLU A 43 -4.67 9.84 -8.63
N ARG A 44 -4.04 8.67 -8.71
CA ARG A 44 -3.50 7.97 -7.52
C ARG A 44 -2.38 8.75 -6.87
N LYS A 45 -1.50 9.36 -7.67
CA LYS A 45 -0.42 10.21 -7.16
C LYS A 45 -0.95 11.37 -6.30
N LYS A 46 -2.11 11.93 -6.66
CA LYS A 46 -2.76 13.01 -5.89
C LYS A 46 -3.54 12.49 -4.68
N ALA A 47 -4.04 11.26 -4.75
CA ALA A 47 -4.91 10.70 -3.72
C ALA A 47 -4.16 10.05 -2.55
N ILE A 48 -3.06 9.35 -2.83
CA ILE A 48 -2.35 8.60 -1.79
C ILE A 48 -1.59 9.52 -0.84
N LYS A 49 -1.74 9.26 0.45
CA LYS A 49 -1.13 9.97 1.58
C LYS A 49 -0.31 9.02 2.45
N TRP A 50 -0.59 7.73 2.38
CA TRP A 50 0.03 6.71 3.21
C TRP A 50 0.52 5.55 2.37
N ILE A 51 1.55 4.87 2.86
CA ILE A 51 2.05 3.62 2.31
C ILE A 51 2.07 2.57 3.40
N ALA A 52 1.65 1.35 3.10
CA ALA A 52 1.73 0.19 3.98
C ALA A 52 2.46 -0.95 3.27
N VAL A 53 3.06 -1.85 4.05
CA VAL A 53 3.87 -2.94 3.50
C VAL A 53 3.37 -4.30 3.94
N TYR A 54 3.00 -5.12 2.96
CA TYR A 54 2.86 -6.56 3.10
C TYR A 54 4.26 -7.19 3.04
N ARG A 55 4.69 -7.77 4.15
CA ARG A 55 5.92 -8.54 4.23
C ARG A 55 5.65 -9.94 3.67
N GLY A 56 6.50 -10.37 2.74
CA GLY A 56 6.49 -11.73 2.20
C GLY A 56 6.79 -12.80 3.26
N GLN A 57 7.00 -14.04 2.80
CA GLN A 57 7.40 -15.13 3.69
C GLN A 57 8.71 -14.76 4.44
N PRO A 58 8.84 -15.13 5.73
CA PRO A 58 7.92 -15.98 6.50
C PRO A 58 6.75 -15.23 7.17
N VAL A 59 6.70 -13.89 7.09
CA VAL A 59 5.75 -13.08 7.87
C VAL A 59 4.36 -13.07 7.25
N SER A 60 4.26 -12.94 5.94
CA SER A 60 3.01 -13.05 5.17
C SER A 60 1.86 -12.17 5.71
N ALA A 61 2.17 -10.93 6.06
CA ALA A 61 1.21 -9.99 6.64
C ALA A 61 1.59 -8.53 6.37
N ILE A 62 0.58 -7.65 6.40
CA ILE A 62 0.82 -6.21 6.52
C ILE A 62 1.14 -5.91 7.97
N THR A 63 2.24 -5.20 8.23
CA THR A 63 2.76 -5.03 9.60
C THR A 63 2.91 -3.58 10.01
N CYS A 64 3.25 -2.69 9.08
CA CYS A 64 3.41 -1.27 9.37
C CYS A 64 2.96 -0.40 8.19
N TYR A 65 2.82 0.89 8.47
CA TYR A 65 2.45 1.93 7.52
C TYR A 65 3.19 3.24 7.84
N ALA A 66 3.37 4.10 6.84
CA ALA A 66 4.07 5.37 6.99
C ALA A 66 3.34 6.48 6.22
N ARG A 67 3.52 7.73 6.68
CA ARG A 67 3.03 8.92 5.98
C ARG A 67 3.96 9.22 4.80
N ILE A 68 3.38 9.37 3.60
CA ILE A 68 4.13 9.78 2.40
C ILE A 68 4.52 11.25 2.52
N GLU A 69 5.80 11.53 2.32
CA GLU A 69 6.36 12.89 2.31
C GLU A 69 6.46 13.43 0.89
N SER A 70 6.96 12.64 -0.05
CA SER A 70 7.07 13.01 -1.46
C SER A 70 6.85 11.83 -2.42
N ILE A 71 6.50 12.16 -3.67
CA ILE A 71 6.42 11.21 -4.77
C ILE A 71 7.19 11.78 -5.96
N ASP A 72 8.42 11.33 -6.09
CA ASP A 72 9.42 11.87 -7.01
C ASP A 72 9.53 11.00 -8.25
N LYS A 73 9.87 11.61 -9.39
CA LYS A 73 10.17 10.83 -10.61
C LYS A 73 11.42 9.98 -10.35
N TYR A 74 11.35 8.71 -10.71
CA TYR A 74 12.47 7.78 -10.55
C TYR A 74 13.22 7.62 -11.87
N LEU A 75 14.35 8.33 -11.98
CA LEU A 75 15.20 8.35 -13.17
C LEU A 75 14.37 8.65 -14.44
N GLU A 76 14.88 8.28 -15.62
CA GLU A 76 14.19 8.43 -16.90
C GLU A 76 13.30 7.20 -17.24
N THR A 77 12.72 6.56 -16.22
CA THR A 77 11.99 5.29 -16.39
C THR A 77 10.48 5.44 -16.56
N GLY A 78 9.95 6.65 -16.38
CA GLY A 78 8.50 6.89 -16.29
C GLY A 78 7.85 6.29 -15.03
N ARG A 79 8.65 5.94 -14.01
CA ARG A 79 8.19 5.43 -12.71
C ARG A 79 8.48 6.45 -11.61
N TYR A 80 8.01 6.15 -10.40
CA TYR A 80 8.14 7.01 -9.24
C TYR A 80 8.89 6.34 -8.09
N LYS A 81 9.46 7.17 -7.22
CA LYS A 81 9.96 6.84 -5.89
C LYS A 81 9.02 7.49 -4.87
N ILE A 82 8.50 6.70 -3.95
CA ILE A 82 7.70 7.21 -2.83
C ILE A 82 8.65 7.35 -1.65
N VAL A 83 8.79 8.56 -1.09
CA VAL A 83 9.55 8.82 0.14
C VAL A 83 8.55 9.03 1.27
N PHE A 84 8.84 8.48 2.44
CA PHE A 84 7.94 8.51 3.58
C PHE A 84 8.71 8.67 4.89
N GLY A 85 7.99 9.10 5.93
CA GLY A 85 8.55 9.28 7.26
C GLY A 85 8.75 7.96 8.01
N GLU A 86 8.89 8.05 9.33
CA GLU A 86 9.01 6.87 10.20
C GLU A 86 7.81 5.92 10.03
N PRO A 87 8.04 4.62 9.77
CA PRO A 87 6.99 3.61 9.81
C PRO A 87 6.42 3.44 11.21
N LEU A 88 5.10 3.35 11.29
CA LEU A 88 4.34 3.02 12.49
C LEU A 88 3.81 1.61 12.37
N ASP A 89 3.99 0.83 13.42
CA ASP A 89 3.41 -0.50 13.51
C ASP A 89 1.88 -0.43 13.54
N LEU A 90 1.24 -1.44 12.96
CA LEU A 90 -0.16 -1.71 13.19
C LEU A 90 -0.33 -2.39 14.54
N ASP A 91 -1.47 -2.14 15.20
CA ASP A 91 -1.82 -2.80 16.46
C ASP A 91 -1.86 -4.34 16.34
N HIS A 92 -2.04 -4.83 15.11
CA HIS A 92 -2.02 -6.24 14.75
C HIS A 92 -1.58 -6.43 13.30
N ALA A 93 -0.86 -7.52 13.04
CA ALA A 93 -0.48 -7.88 11.68
C ALA A 93 -1.71 -8.37 10.88
N ILE A 94 -1.87 -7.86 9.66
CA ILE A 94 -2.98 -8.22 8.77
C ILE A 94 -2.50 -9.31 7.82
N GLY A 95 -2.65 -10.55 8.29
CA GLY A 95 -2.32 -11.74 7.53
C GLY A 95 -3.48 -12.25 6.68
N SER A 96 -3.26 -13.40 6.06
CA SER A 96 -4.27 -14.09 5.26
C SER A 96 -5.47 -14.62 6.04
N GLY A 97 -5.31 -14.89 7.33
CA GLY A 97 -6.25 -15.67 8.13
C GLY A 97 -6.34 -17.15 7.75
N MET A 98 -5.63 -17.61 6.70
CA MET A 98 -5.72 -18.98 6.15
C MET A 98 -4.34 -19.53 5.71
N PRO A 99 -4.08 -20.85 5.84
CA PRO A 99 -2.77 -21.46 5.56
C PRO A 99 -2.27 -21.35 4.11
N ASN A 100 -3.18 -21.28 3.13
CA ASN A 100 -2.85 -21.38 1.68
C ASN A 100 -3.18 -20.11 0.89
N ASN A 101 -3.13 -18.94 1.53
CA ASN A 101 -3.62 -17.74 0.88
C ASN A 101 -2.63 -17.14 -0.11
N GLN A 102 -3.20 -16.58 -1.18
CA GLN A 102 -2.46 -15.88 -2.21
C GLN A 102 -1.82 -14.62 -1.62
N ALA A 103 -0.50 -14.52 -1.74
CA ALA A 103 0.23 -13.30 -1.38
C ALA A 103 -0.32 -12.09 -2.18
N ILE A 104 -0.20 -10.88 -1.60
CA ILE A 104 -0.48 -9.66 -2.35
C ILE A 104 0.51 -9.58 -3.53
N GLN A 105 -0.02 -9.59 -4.75
CA GLN A 105 0.78 -9.40 -5.96
C GLN A 105 0.72 -7.95 -6.43
N GLY A 106 1.87 -7.29 -6.55
CA GLY A 106 1.94 -5.89 -6.93
C GLY A 106 1.40 -4.96 -5.83
N HIS A 107 1.02 -3.75 -6.20
CA HIS A 107 0.44 -2.80 -5.23
C HIS A 107 -1.10 -2.86 -5.22
N ARG A 108 -1.69 -2.50 -4.08
CA ARG A 108 -3.14 -2.35 -3.89
C ARG A 108 -3.45 -0.99 -3.28
N TYR A 109 -4.70 -0.57 -3.34
CA TYR A 109 -5.16 0.66 -2.71
C TYR A 109 -6.29 0.36 -1.73
N THR A 110 -6.27 1.09 -0.62
CA THR A 110 -7.30 1.08 0.42
C THR A 110 -7.34 2.45 1.10
N THR A 111 -8.11 2.59 2.16
CA THR A 111 -8.05 3.76 3.05
C THR A 111 -7.30 3.42 4.33
N LEU A 112 -6.65 4.40 4.95
CA LEU A 112 -6.00 4.19 6.26
C LEU A 112 -7.01 3.73 7.32
N ALA A 113 -8.25 4.23 7.24
CA ALA A 113 -9.33 3.83 8.14
C ALA A 113 -9.65 2.33 8.02
N LYS A 114 -9.82 1.81 6.79
CA LYS A 114 -9.99 0.37 6.55
C LYS A 114 -8.76 -0.40 7.04
N LEU A 115 -7.56 0.07 6.73
CA LEU A 115 -6.31 -0.59 7.13
C LEU A 115 -6.20 -0.77 8.64
N LYS A 116 -6.52 0.26 9.43
CA LYS A 116 -6.42 0.19 10.91
C LYS A 116 -7.44 -0.74 11.55
N LEU A 117 -8.58 -0.99 10.90
CA LEU A 117 -9.65 -1.84 11.43
C LEU A 117 -9.57 -3.30 10.96
N ALA A 118 -8.97 -3.55 9.79
CA ALA A 118 -8.90 -4.86 9.14
C ALA A 118 -8.07 -5.86 9.94
N ARG A 119 -8.61 -7.06 10.22
CA ARG A 119 -7.91 -8.15 10.91
C ARG A 119 -7.29 -9.15 9.94
N VAL A 120 -7.91 -9.30 8.77
CA VAL A 120 -7.44 -10.17 7.69
C VAL A 120 -7.44 -9.42 6.36
N LEU A 121 -6.69 -9.93 5.37
CA LEU A 121 -6.61 -9.31 4.05
C LEU A 121 -7.98 -9.16 3.35
N ASP A 122 -8.93 -10.03 3.66
CA ASP A 122 -10.28 -9.98 3.08
C ASP A 122 -11.08 -8.76 3.54
N ASP A 123 -10.80 -8.21 4.73
CA ASP A 123 -11.44 -6.98 5.24
C ASP A 123 -11.05 -5.74 4.41
N LEU A 124 -9.98 -5.83 3.61
CA LEU A 124 -9.52 -4.76 2.74
C LEU A 124 -10.16 -4.81 1.35
N LYS A 125 -10.96 -5.85 1.06
CA LYS A 125 -11.67 -6.02 -0.21
C LYS A 125 -13.08 -5.39 -0.16
N PRO A 126 -13.61 -4.90 -1.30
CA PRO A 126 -12.91 -4.70 -2.55
C PRO A 126 -11.84 -3.62 -2.41
N TRP A 127 -10.73 -3.82 -3.13
CA TRP A 127 -9.68 -2.80 -3.24
C TRP A 127 -10.23 -1.55 -3.92
N ASP A 128 -9.73 -0.39 -3.52
CA ASP A 128 -10.20 0.91 -4.03
C ASP A 128 -9.56 1.32 -5.37
#